data_AF-A0A7J3B837-F1
#
_entry.id   AF-A0A7J3B837-F1
#
_cell.length_a   1.000
_cell.length_b   1.000
_cell.length_c   1.000
_cell.angle_alpha   90.00
_cell.angle_beta   90.00
_cell.angle_gamma   90.00
#
_symmetry.space_group_name_H-M   'P 1'
#
loop_
_entity.id
_entity.type
_entity.pdbx_description
1 polymer ?
#
loop_
_entity_poly.entity_id
_entity_poly.type
_entity_poly.pdbx_seq_one_letter_code
_entity_poly.pdbx_strand_id
1 'polypeptide(L)'
;MRCFLFMVSFTLSDRSTICVLEENVKAALDEFINVDPSDRWTVEDLISRFARKETITKDDQTVGYILLSMPEKTVEVNTTDSQAGTLIEDLKKIAEKHGYRMTT
;
A
#
# COMPACT_ATOMS: atom_id res chain seq x y z
N MET A 1 15.88 5.34 -5.98
CA MET A 1 14.67 4.56 -6.33
C MET A 1 13.44 5.14 -5.64
N ARG A 2 12.23 5.03 -6.20
CA ARG A 2 11.02 5.68 -5.65
C ARG A 2 10.12 4.66 -4.94
N CYS A 3 9.69 4.95 -3.71
CA CYS A 3 8.78 4.08 -2.95
C CYS A 3 7.67 4.84 -2.23
N PHE A 4 6.58 4.13 -1.94
CA PHE A 4 5.52 4.58 -1.07
C PHE A 4 5.66 3.92 0.30
N LEU A 5 5.39 4.68 1.36
CA LEU A 5 5.12 4.11 2.67
C LEU A 5 3.74 3.47 2.65
N PHE A 6 3.70 2.15 2.56
CA PHE A 6 2.46 1.38 2.52
C PHE A 6 2.14 0.87 3.92
N MET A 7 1.09 1.42 4.49
CA MET A 7 0.56 1.13 5.82
C MET A 7 -0.68 0.25 5.68
N VAL A 8 -0.69 -0.90 6.34
CA VAL A 8 -1.83 -1.82 6.35
C VAL A 8 -2.35 -1.96 7.78
N SER A 9 -3.63 -1.66 7.96
CA SER A 9 -4.36 -1.88 9.20
C SER A 9 -5.27 -3.08 9.02
N PHE A 10 -4.89 -4.22 9.60
CA PHE A 10 -5.70 -5.44 9.61
C PHE A 10 -6.78 -5.39 10.69
N THR A 11 -6.49 -4.71 11.81
CA THR A 11 -7.40 -4.46 12.93
C THR A 11 -7.36 -2.97 13.29
N LEU A 12 -8.18 -2.55 14.26
CA LEU A 12 -8.16 -1.16 14.75
C LEU A 12 -6.88 -0.81 15.52
N SER A 13 -6.13 -1.81 16.00
CA SER A 13 -4.94 -1.62 16.84
C SER A 13 -3.64 -2.00 16.13
N ASP A 14 -3.69 -2.93 15.17
CA ASP A 14 -2.49 -3.48 14.54
C ASP A 14 -2.26 -2.85 13.19
N ARG A 15 -1.09 -2.23 13.05
CA ARG A 15 -0.64 -1.61 11.81
C ARG A 15 0.74 -2.13 11.44
N SER A 16 0.91 -2.44 10.16
CA SER A 16 2.20 -2.79 9.58
C SER A 16 2.57 -1.75 8.53
N THR A 17 3.83 -1.31 8.54
CA THR A 17 4.33 -0.32 7.59
C THR A 17 5.50 -0.91 6.82
N ILE A 18 5.41 -0.89 5.48
CA ILE A 18 6.47 -1.33 4.57
C ILE A 18 6.73 -0.25 3.52
N CYS A 19 7.95 -0.18 3.00
CA CYS A 19 8.26 0.63 1.81
C CYS A 19 8.06 -0.26 0.58
N VAL A 20 7.09 0.08 -0.26
CA VAL A 20 6.77 -0.64 -1.51
C VAL A 20 7.24 0.21 -2.68
N LEU A 21 8.02 -0.38 -3.58
CA LEU A 21 8.49 0.31 -4.79
C LEU A 21 7.30 0.75 -5.63
N GLU A 22 7.36 1.97 -6.18
CA GLU A 22 6.27 2.59 -6.92
C GLU A 22 5.69 1.70 -8.03
N GLU A 23 6.55 0.98 -8.75
CA GLU A 23 6.17 0.02 -9.79
C GLU A 23 5.33 -1.16 -9.29
N ASN A 24 5.47 -1.53 -8.01
CA ASN A 24 4.80 -2.66 -7.37
C ASN A 24 3.59 -2.25 -6.53
N VAL A 25 3.35 -0.96 -6.31
CA VAL A 25 2.29 -0.47 -5.42
C VAL A 25 0.90 -0.92 -5.85
N LYS A 26 0.62 -0.97 -7.16
CA LYS A 26 -0.68 -1.44 -7.67
C LYS A 26 -0.93 -2.92 -7.35
N ALA A 27 0.09 -3.75 -7.60
CA ALA A 27 0.04 -5.17 -7.27
C ALA A 27 -0.09 -5.39 -5.76
N ALA A 28 0.69 -4.65 -4.97
CA ALA A 28 0.62 -4.70 -3.51
C ALA A 28 -0.80 -4.37 -3.02
N LEU A 29 -1.40 -3.27 -3.49
CA LEU A 29 -2.75 -2.90 -3.07
C LEU A 29 -3.78 -3.98 -3.41
N ASP A 30 -3.77 -4.51 -4.64
CA ASP A 30 -4.71 -5.55 -5.06
C ASP A 30 -4.58 -6.81 -4.21
N GLU A 31 -3.35 -7.24 -3.88
CA GLU A 31 -3.13 -8.45 -3.08
C GLU A 31 -3.42 -8.24 -1.59
N PHE A 32 -2.98 -7.12 -1.00
CA PHE A 32 -3.27 -6.81 0.40
C PHE A 32 -4.76 -6.58 0.66
N ILE A 33 -5.54 -6.10 -0.30
CA ILE A 33 -6.99 -5.94 -0.11
C ILE A 33 -7.72 -7.29 -0.01
N ASN A 34 -7.17 -8.34 -0.63
CA ASN A 34 -7.80 -9.67 -0.69
C ASN A 34 -7.31 -10.64 0.39
N VAL A 35 -6.31 -10.27 1.18
CA VAL A 35 -5.76 -11.19 2.19
C VAL A 35 -6.72 -11.33 3.38
N ASP A 36 -6.84 -12.55 3.88
CA ASP A 36 -7.49 -12.80 5.16
C ASP A 36 -6.54 -12.35 6.29
N PRO A 37 -6.88 -11.32 7.08
CA PRO A 37 -6.03 -10.84 8.17
C PRO A 37 -5.80 -11.88 9.28
N SER A 38 -6.64 -12.92 9.37
CA SER A 38 -6.46 -14.02 10.31
C SER A 38 -5.37 -15.01 9.88
N ASP A 39 -5.06 -15.05 8.57
CA ASP A 39 -3.97 -15.86 8.03
C ASP A 39 -2.64 -15.10 8.11
N ARG A 40 -2.01 -15.22 9.28
CA ARG A 40 -0.71 -14.59 9.57
C ARG A 40 0.37 -15.00 8.58
N TRP A 41 0.37 -16.24 8.10
CA TRP A 41 1.41 -16.73 7.18
C TRP A 41 1.31 -16.03 5.84
N THR A 42 0.10 -15.92 5.29
CA THR A 42 -0.11 -15.20 4.03
C THR A 42 0.22 -13.71 4.20
N VAL A 43 -0.20 -13.08 5.30
CA VAL A 43 0.14 -11.67 5.58
C VAL A 43 1.65 -11.44 5.65
N GLU A 44 2.39 -12.30 6.38
CA GLU A 44 3.85 -12.19 6.48
C GLU A 44 4.54 -12.43 5.14
N ASP A 45 4.04 -13.36 4.31
CA ASP A 45 4.56 -13.58 2.96
C ASP A 45 4.32 -12.36 2.05
N LEU A 46 3.12 -11.76 2.08
CA LEU A 46 2.82 -10.52 1.37
C LEU A 46 3.77 -9.38 1.77
N ILE A 47 3.95 -9.20 3.08
CA ILE A 47 4.89 -8.22 3.64
C ILE A 47 6.30 -8.50 3.12
N SER A 48 6.79 -9.73 3.22
CA SER A 48 8.13 -10.13 2.78
C SER A 48 8.34 -9.96 1.27
N ARG A 49 7.31 -10.18 0.46
CA ARG A 49 7.37 -10.09 -1.00
C ARG A 49 7.37 -8.64 -1.50
N PHE A 50 6.54 -7.78 -0.92
CA PHE A 50 6.39 -6.39 -1.36
C PHE A 50 7.28 -5.40 -0.61
N ALA A 51 7.75 -5.74 0.59
CA ALA A 51 8.71 -4.91 1.30
C ALA A 51 10.03 -4.85 0.51
N ARG A 52 10.53 -3.62 0.34
CA ARG A 52 11.87 -3.40 -0.14
C ARG A 52 12.89 -4.14 0.74
N LYS A 53 13.75 -4.94 0.09
CA LYS A 53 14.83 -5.71 0.75
C LYS A 53 16.19 -5.02 0.70
N GLU A 54 16.36 -4.09 -0.23
CA GLU A 54 17.60 -3.37 -0.46
C GLU A 54 17.84 -2.30 0.61
N THR A 55 19.11 -2.06 0.94
CA THR A 55 19.50 -0.99 1.86
C THR A 55 19.07 0.37 1.32
N ILE A 56 18.48 1.19 2.19
CA ILE A 56 18.10 2.56 1.85
C ILE A 56 19.38 3.40 1.67
N THR A 57 19.46 4.08 0.54
CA THR A 57 20.53 4.99 0.15
C THR A 57 20.00 6.42 0.09
N LYS A 58 20.92 7.38 0.01
CA LYS A 58 20.59 8.82 -0.14
C LYS A 58 19.83 9.14 -1.45
N ASP A 59 19.90 8.26 -2.44
CA ASP A 59 19.28 8.45 -3.76
C ASP A 59 17.86 7.86 -3.81
N ASP A 60 17.37 7.34 -2.68
CA ASP A 60 16.01 6.84 -2.53
C ASP A 60 15.04 7.92 -2.09
N GLN A 61 13.88 7.92 -2.74
CA GLN A 61 12.85 8.92 -2.56
C GLN A 61 11.57 8.24 -2.09
N THR A 62 11.08 8.68 -0.94
CA THR A 62 9.71 8.36 -0.52
C THR A 62 8.79 9.39 -1.16
N VAL A 63 7.91 8.95 -2.04
CA VAL A 63 7.08 9.85 -2.86
C VAL A 63 5.70 10.12 -2.25
N GLY A 64 5.33 9.34 -1.23
CA GLY A 64 4.06 9.46 -0.55
C GLY A 64 3.81 8.31 0.41
N TYR A 65 2.57 8.23 0.89
CA TYR A 65 2.08 7.10 1.66
C TYR A 65 0.74 6.59 1.12
N ILE A 66 0.47 5.34 1.44
CA ILE A 66 -0.81 4.67 1.23
C ILE A 66 -1.20 4.03 2.54
N LEU A 67 -2.40 4.31 3.02
CA LEU A 67 -2.98 3.66 4.19
C LEU A 67 -4.18 2.83 3.75
N LEU A 68 -4.04 1.51 3.84
CA LEU A 68 -5.11 0.55 3.67
C LEU A 68 -5.70 0.21 5.04
N SER A 69 -6.97 0.54 5.27
CA SER A 69 -7.71 0.15 6.48
C SER A 69 -8.79 -0.87 6.11
N MET A 70 -8.56 -2.14 6.46
CA MET A 70 -9.57 -3.19 6.27
C MET A 70 -10.80 -3.01 7.17
N PRO A 71 -10.67 -2.65 8.46
CA PRO A 71 -11.83 -2.45 9.33
C PRO A 71 -12.76 -1.33 8.84
N GLU A 72 -12.18 -0.25 8.31
CA GLU A 72 -12.93 0.93 7.86
C GLU A 72 -13.30 0.84 6.36
N LYS A 73 -12.76 -0.16 5.66
CA LYS A 73 -12.83 -0.32 4.20
C LYS A 73 -12.45 0.96 3.46
N THR A 74 -11.30 1.52 3.82
CA THR A 74 -10.76 2.73 3.22
C THR A 74 -9.35 2.53 2.70
N VAL A 75 -9.03 3.24 1.62
CA VAL A 75 -7.67 3.40 1.10
C VAL A 75 -7.39 4.89 1.04
N GLU A 76 -6.42 5.37 1.80
CA GLU A 76 -5.97 6.75 1.76
C GLU A 76 -4.64 6.83 1.00
N VAL A 77 -4.52 7.74 0.05
CA VAL A 77 -3.29 7.92 -0.74
C VAL A 77 -2.89 9.39 -0.71
N ASN A 78 -1.71 9.66 -0.17
CA ASN A 78 -1.14 11.00 -0.19
C ASN A 78 0.23 10.96 -0.87
N THR A 79 0.47 11.89 -1.78
CA THR A 79 1.71 11.95 -2.56
C THR A 79 2.12 13.39 -2.78
N THR A 80 3.42 13.65 -2.71
CA THR A 80 4.00 14.95 -3.05
C THR A 80 4.29 15.08 -4.54
N ASP A 81 4.11 14.01 -5.31
CA ASP A 81 4.34 14.01 -6.76
C ASP A 81 3.10 14.49 -7.52
N SER A 82 3.23 15.63 -8.18
CA SER A 82 2.20 16.24 -9.03
C SER A 82 1.88 15.44 -10.29
N GLN A 83 2.71 14.46 -10.67
CA GLN A 83 2.51 13.58 -11.82
C GLN A 83 1.85 12.25 -11.45
N ALA A 84 1.54 12.01 -10.17
CA ALA A 84 0.95 10.74 -9.72
C ALA A 84 -0.53 10.53 -10.11
N GLY A 85 -1.13 11.43 -10.90
CA GLY A 85 -2.56 11.39 -11.25
C GLY A 85 -3.02 10.03 -11.80
N THR A 86 -2.29 9.46 -12.76
CA THR A 86 -2.63 8.14 -13.33
C THR A 86 -2.50 7.01 -12.32
N LEU A 87 -1.51 7.07 -11.42
CA LEU A 87 -1.35 6.08 -10.37
C LEU A 87 -2.52 6.14 -9.38
N ILE A 88 -2.91 7.34 -8.93
CA ILE A 88 -4.04 7.55 -8.03
C ILE A 88 -5.34 7.01 -8.65
N GLU A 89 -5.58 7.27 -9.94
CA GLU A 89 -6.75 6.73 -10.65
C GLU A 89 -6.75 5.19 -10.71
N ASP A 90 -5.59 4.57 -10.97
CA ASP A 90 -5.47 3.12 -10.99
C ASP A 90 -5.69 2.50 -9.60
N LEU A 91 -5.14 3.11 -8.55
CA LEU A 91 -5.36 2.67 -7.17
C LEU A 91 -6.84 2.81 -6.77
N LYS A 92 -7.50 3.87 -7.23
CA LYS A 92 -8.93 4.08 -7.03
C LYS A 92 -9.76 2.96 -7.67
N LYS A 93 -9.46 2.58 -8.91
CA LYS A 93 -10.14 1.45 -9.58
C LYS A 93 -9.96 0.14 -8.80
N ILE A 94 -8.77 -0.12 -8.27
CA ILE A 94 -8.49 -1.31 -7.46
C ILE A 94 -9.31 -1.27 -6.16
N ALA A 95 -9.28 -0.16 -5.43
CA ALA A 95 -10.03 0.01 -4.19
C ALA A 95 -11.55 -0.18 -4.43
N GLU A 96 -12.11 0.49 -5.43
CA GLU A 96 -13.54 0.42 -5.75
C GLU A 96 -13.97 -0.98 -6.21
N LYS A 97 -13.14 -1.68 -7.01
CA LYS A 97 -13.38 -3.08 -7.43
C LYS A 97 -13.61 -4.01 -6.24
N HIS A 98 -12.95 -3.74 -5.12
CA HIS A 98 -13.04 -4.54 -3.89
C HIS A 98 -13.96 -3.95 -2.81
N GLY A 99 -14.71 -2.88 -3.15
CA GLY A 99 -15.66 -2.26 -2.24
C GLY A 99 -15.03 -1.38 -1.16
N TYR A 100 -13.81 -0.89 -1.37
CA TYR A 100 -13.15 0.09 -0.51
C TYR A 100 -13.42 1.51 -1.02
N ARG A 101 -13.55 2.46 -0.10
CA ARG A 101 -13.62 3.89 -0.45
C ARG A 101 -12.23 4.47 -0.49
N MET A 102 -11.91 5.25 -1.52
CA MET A 102 -10.63 5.92 -1.62
C MET A 102 -10.70 7.38 -1.18
N THR A 103 -9.73 7.81 -0.37
CA THR A 103 -9.48 9.19 0.04
C THR A 103 -8.10 9.61 -0.45
N THR A 104 -7.95 10.88 -0.82
CA THR A 104 -6.71 11.46 -1.36
C THR A 104 -6.39 12.77 -0.66
#